data_AF-A0A1H8AUA8-F1
#
_entry.id   AF-A0A1H8AUA8-F1
#
_cell.length_a   1.000
_cell.length_b   1.000
_cell.length_c   1.000
_cell.angle_alpha   90.00
_cell.angle_beta   90.00
_cell.angle_gamma   90.00
#
_symmetry.space_group_name_H-M   'P 1'
#
loop_
_entity.id
_entity.type
_entity.pdbx_description
1 polymer ?
#
loop_
_entity_poly.entity_id
_entity_poly.type
_entity_poly.pdbx_seq_one_letter_code
_entity_poly.pdbx_strand_id
1 'polypeptide(L)'
;MSRADGVLFDKDGTLFDFHATWSVWAHEVIHDLAEGEAEVMARIAEVAHYDLAARCFRPTSPIVAGTNREAAECLGRALPGRLVEDIETHLMLSAAGAPLAPAVPLAPFLEGLAARGLRLGVMTNDTEYGAKAHLTSAGVLGHFDFVAGFDSGHGAKPAPGPLLAFARAMGLEPARVVMVGDSAHDLIAGRAAGMQTVGVLTGTAVEADLAPLADVVMPDIGHLPDWLLA
;
A
#
# COMPACT_ATOMS: atom_id res chain seq x y z
N MET A 1 -6.09 -4.25 29.29
CA MET A 1 -5.73 -5.40 28.43
C MET A 1 -5.64 -4.86 27.01
N SER A 2 -4.63 -5.25 26.23
CA SER A 2 -4.49 -4.78 24.84
C SER A 2 -5.72 -5.14 24.00
N ARG A 3 -6.16 -4.23 23.12
CA ARG A 3 -7.27 -4.46 22.17
C ARG A 3 -7.04 -5.64 21.23
N ALA A 4 -5.78 -5.96 20.96
CA ALA A 4 -5.37 -6.95 19.99
C ALA A 4 -4.10 -7.68 20.43
N ASP A 5 -3.87 -8.83 19.83
CA ASP A 5 -2.68 -9.67 19.97
C ASP A 5 -1.86 -9.71 18.66
N GLY A 6 -2.43 -9.22 17.56
CA GLY A 6 -1.73 -9.07 16.29
C GLY A 6 -2.17 -7.84 15.49
N VAL A 7 -1.26 -7.33 14.67
CA VAL A 7 -1.50 -6.22 13.75
C VAL A 7 -1.04 -6.64 12.36
N LEU A 8 -1.94 -6.57 11.39
CA LEU A 8 -1.66 -6.80 9.99
C LEU A 8 -1.75 -5.47 9.24
N PHE A 9 -0.64 -5.05 8.65
CA PHE A 9 -0.55 -3.81 7.91
C PHE A 9 -0.69 -4.07 6.40
N ASP A 10 -1.35 -3.16 5.70
CA ASP A 10 -1.01 -2.92 4.29
C ASP A 10 0.39 -2.26 4.18
N LYS A 11 0.99 -2.30 2.99
CA LYS A 11 2.30 -1.71 2.71
C LYS A 11 2.19 -0.24 2.24
N ASP A 12 1.61 0.00 1.07
CA ASP A 12 1.67 1.29 0.38
C ASP A 12 0.50 2.16 0.78
N GLY A 13 0.76 3.41 1.15
CA GLY A 13 -0.26 4.25 1.78
C GLY A 13 -0.44 3.98 3.28
N THR A 14 0.21 2.95 3.84
CA THR A 14 0.12 2.59 5.26
C THR A 14 1.48 2.63 5.98
N LEU A 15 2.42 1.75 5.62
CA LEU A 15 3.79 1.80 6.18
C LEU A 15 4.62 2.87 5.50
N PHE A 16 4.36 3.10 4.21
CA PHE A 16 5.00 4.10 3.38
C PHE A 16 3.94 5.07 2.85
N ASP A 17 4.17 6.36 2.98
CA ASP A 17 3.27 7.39 2.46
C ASP A 17 3.17 7.27 0.94
N PHE A 18 1.94 7.13 0.44
CA PHE A 18 1.69 6.86 -0.97
C PHE A 18 2.09 8.05 -1.84
N HIS A 19 1.83 9.26 -1.40
CA HIS A 19 2.11 10.45 -2.18
C HIS A 19 3.62 10.72 -2.24
N ALA A 20 4.30 10.65 -1.11
CA ALA A 20 5.74 10.86 -1.04
C ALA A 20 6.56 9.74 -1.72
N THR A 21 5.99 8.54 -1.86
CA THR A 21 6.62 7.42 -2.57
C THR A 21 6.21 7.39 -4.04
N TRP A 22 4.94 7.10 -4.32
CA TRP A 22 4.45 6.74 -5.65
C TRP A 22 4.08 7.94 -6.50
N SER A 23 3.61 9.04 -5.90
CA SER A 23 3.35 10.25 -6.70
C SER A 23 4.64 10.92 -7.17
N VAL A 24 5.69 10.86 -6.35
CA VAL A 24 7.03 11.35 -6.74
C VAL A 24 7.62 10.46 -7.84
N TRP A 25 7.64 9.14 -7.63
CA TRP A 25 8.10 8.18 -8.64
C TRP A 25 7.33 8.31 -9.96
N ALA A 26 6.00 8.46 -9.91
CA ALA A 26 5.19 8.61 -11.11
C ALA A 26 5.56 9.88 -11.90
N HIS A 27 5.97 10.96 -11.24
CA HIS A 27 6.46 12.16 -11.93
C HIS A 27 7.69 11.84 -12.78
N GLU A 28 8.64 11.07 -12.24
CA GLU A 28 9.88 10.69 -12.90
C GLU A 28 9.61 9.74 -14.06
N VAL A 29 8.76 8.73 -13.86
CA VAL A 29 8.32 7.82 -14.93
C VAL A 29 7.62 8.57 -16.07
N ILE A 30 6.71 9.49 -15.75
CA ILE A 30 6.00 10.29 -16.76
C ILE A 30 7.00 11.14 -17.56
N HIS A 31 8.00 11.73 -16.89
CA HIS A 31 9.06 12.49 -17.53
C HIS A 31 9.94 11.60 -18.45
N ASP A 32 10.34 10.43 -17.97
CA ASP A 32 11.21 9.50 -18.70
C ASP A 32 10.51 8.91 -19.92
N LEU A 33 9.27 8.46 -19.79
CA LEU A 33 8.46 7.95 -20.90
C LEU A 33 8.18 9.02 -21.96
N ALA A 34 8.07 10.28 -21.53
CA ALA A 34 7.90 11.43 -22.41
C ALA A 34 9.19 11.86 -23.13
N GLU A 35 10.36 11.35 -22.74
CA GLU A 35 11.67 11.71 -23.31
C GLU A 35 11.91 13.23 -23.37
N GLY A 36 11.36 13.97 -22.39
CA GLY A 36 11.45 15.44 -22.32
C GLY A 36 10.46 16.21 -23.22
N GLU A 37 9.58 15.54 -23.95
CA GLU A 37 8.55 16.19 -24.76
C GLU A 37 7.33 16.62 -23.92
N ALA A 38 7.15 17.93 -23.75
CA ALA A 38 6.09 18.49 -22.91
C ALA A 38 4.67 18.07 -23.34
N GLU A 39 4.41 17.94 -24.64
CA GLU A 39 3.11 17.49 -25.15
C GLU A 39 2.85 16.01 -24.83
N VAL A 40 3.88 15.17 -24.89
CA VAL A 40 3.78 13.75 -24.52
C VAL A 40 3.53 13.65 -23.02
N MET A 41 4.30 14.38 -22.22
CA MET A 41 4.15 14.44 -20.76
C MET A 41 2.72 14.81 -20.35
N ALA A 42 2.12 15.82 -21.00
CA ALA A 42 0.74 16.23 -20.76
C ALA A 42 -0.28 15.13 -21.11
N ARG A 43 -0.09 14.39 -22.22
CA ARG A 43 -0.98 13.28 -22.59
C ARG A 43 -0.88 12.10 -21.61
N ILE A 44 0.33 11.74 -21.19
CA ILE A 44 0.55 10.66 -20.20
C ILE A 44 -0.13 11.05 -18.88
N ALA A 45 0.09 12.28 -18.41
CA ALA A 45 -0.53 12.78 -17.20
C ALA A 45 -2.06 12.78 -17.28
N GLU A 46 -2.63 13.17 -18.43
CA GLU A 46 -4.08 13.16 -18.64
C GLU A 46 -4.65 11.74 -18.55
N VAL A 47 -4.05 10.73 -19.21
CA VAL A 47 -4.58 9.34 -19.14
C VAL A 47 -4.36 8.70 -17.78
N ALA A 48 -3.28 9.06 -17.08
CA ALA A 48 -2.99 8.60 -15.72
C ALA A 48 -3.83 9.32 -14.65
N HIS A 49 -4.56 10.37 -15.03
CA HIS A 49 -5.19 11.34 -14.13
C HIS A 49 -4.19 11.85 -13.08
N TYR A 50 -3.00 12.22 -13.53
CA TYR A 50 -1.92 12.75 -12.71
C TYR A 50 -1.85 14.27 -12.86
N ASP A 51 -1.77 15.00 -11.74
CA ASP A 51 -1.61 16.45 -11.74
C ASP A 51 -0.11 16.81 -11.79
N LEU A 52 0.36 17.29 -12.95
CA LEU A 52 1.76 17.65 -13.16
C LEU A 52 2.24 18.80 -12.26
N ALA A 53 1.35 19.72 -11.87
CA ALA A 53 1.71 20.88 -11.07
C ALA A 53 1.74 20.53 -9.58
N ALA A 54 0.72 19.82 -9.10
CA ALA A 54 0.64 19.36 -7.72
C ALA A 54 1.52 18.12 -7.45
N ARG A 55 1.99 17.44 -8.50
CA ARG A 55 2.79 16.21 -8.45
C ARG A 55 2.11 15.09 -7.67
N CYS A 56 0.83 14.87 -7.95
CA CYS A 56 0.02 13.85 -7.30
C CYS A 56 -0.96 13.18 -8.26
N PHE A 57 -1.30 11.92 -7.96
CA PHE A 57 -2.44 11.28 -8.60
C PHE A 57 -3.75 11.90 -8.13
N ARG A 58 -4.70 12.08 -9.05
CA ARG A 58 -6.08 12.41 -8.69
C ARG A 58 -6.78 11.15 -8.14
N PRO A 59 -7.79 11.29 -7.27
CA PRO A 59 -8.55 10.14 -6.76
C PRO A 59 -9.21 9.28 -7.84
N THR A 60 -9.44 9.85 -9.03
CA THR A 60 -9.99 9.14 -10.18
C THR A 60 -8.96 8.35 -10.98
N SER A 61 -7.68 8.33 -10.56
CA SER A 61 -6.61 7.71 -11.33
C SER A 61 -6.85 6.21 -11.52
N PRO A 62 -6.81 5.70 -12.76
CA PRO A 62 -6.95 4.28 -13.03
C PRO A 62 -5.71 3.46 -12.62
N ILE A 63 -4.63 4.11 -12.18
CA ILE A 63 -3.34 3.46 -11.90
C ILE A 63 -3.14 3.18 -10.41
N VAL A 64 -3.67 4.04 -9.52
CA VAL A 64 -3.41 4.00 -8.06
C VAL A 64 -3.78 2.66 -7.41
N ALA A 65 -4.79 1.96 -7.93
CA ALA A 65 -5.23 0.66 -7.43
C ALA A 65 -5.16 -0.45 -8.50
N GLY A 66 -4.47 -0.18 -9.61
CA GLY A 66 -4.32 -1.10 -10.74
C GLY A 66 -3.03 -1.91 -10.66
N THR A 67 -2.99 -3.01 -11.41
CA THR A 67 -1.78 -3.80 -11.66
C THR A 67 -0.79 -3.02 -12.53
N ASN A 68 0.49 -3.42 -12.53
CA ASN A 68 1.49 -2.87 -13.45
C ASN A 68 1.06 -3.02 -14.93
N ARG A 69 0.34 -4.10 -15.25
CA ARG A 69 -0.22 -4.32 -16.59
C ARG A 69 -1.27 -3.27 -16.93
N GLU A 70 -2.25 -3.07 -16.06
CA GLU A 70 -3.31 -2.07 -16.26
C GLU A 70 -2.73 -0.65 -16.31
N ALA A 71 -1.71 -0.36 -15.50
CA ALA A 71 -0.95 0.88 -15.56
C ALA A 71 -0.27 1.04 -16.94
N ALA A 72 0.46 0.02 -17.41
CA ALA A 72 1.14 0.07 -18.70
C ALA A 72 0.16 0.23 -19.87
N GLU A 73 -0.97 -0.47 -19.85
CA GLU A 73 -2.05 -0.32 -20.84
C GLU A 73 -2.66 1.08 -20.81
N CYS A 74 -2.80 1.66 -19.61
CA CYS A 74 -3.27 3.02 -19.44
C CYS A 74 -2.31 4.03 -20.08
N LEU A 75 -1.03 3.96 -19.73
CA LEU A 75 0.00 4.86 -20.25
C LEU A 75 0.23 4.66 -21.75
N GLY A 76 0.11 3.43 -22.25
CA GLY A 76 0.24 3.08 -23.68
C GLY A 76 -0.74 3.84 -24.58
N ARG A 77 -1.92 4.24 -24.07
CA ARG A 77 -2.87 5.09 -24.81
C ARG A 77 -2.32 6.47 -25.18
N ALA A 78 -1.34 6.97 -24.43
CA ALA A 78 -0.69 8.26 -24.66
C ALA A 78 0.64 8.17 -25.45
N LEU A 79 1.15 6.94 -25.67
CA LEU A 79 2.47 6.64 -26.21
C LEU A 79 2.36 5.79 -27.50
N PRO A 80 1.85 6.37 -28.60
CA PRO A 80 1.72 5.64 -29.86
C PRO A 80 3.08 5.16 -30.36
N GLY A 81 3.24 3.85 -30.53
CA GLY A 81 4.48 3.23 -31.03
C GLY A 81 5.35 2.57 -29.96
N ARG A 82 5.03 2.71 -28.67
CA ARG A 82 5.61 1.85 -27.61
C ARG A 82 4.76 0.61 -27.39
N LEU A 83 5.39 -0.53 -27.17
CA LEU A 83 4.71 -1.75 -26.76
C LEU A 83 4.32 -1.64 -25.29
N VAL A 84 3.16 -2.20 -24.93
CA VAL A 84 2.68 -2.23 -23.54
C VAL A 84 3.67 -2.99 -22.66
N GLU A 85 4.27 -4.06 -23.18
CA GLU A 85 5.27 -4.88 -22.50
C GLU A 85 6.54 -4.09 -22.14
N ASP A 86 6.96 -3.17 -23.01
CA ASP A 86 8.13 -2.32 -22.76
C ASP A 86 7.82 -1.29 -21.66
N ILE A 87 6.61 -0.73 -21.67
CA ILE A 87 6.14 0.20 -20.63
C ILE A 87 6.04 -0.54 -19.30
N GLU A 88 5.39 -1.71 -19.26
CA GLU A 88 5.26 -2.54 -18.06
C GLU A 88 6.62 -2.90 -17.47
N THR A 89 7.58 -3.31 -18.33
CA THR A 89 8.94 -3.61 -17.92
C THR A 89 9.63 -2.37 -17.33
N HIS A 90 9.46 -1.19 -17.96
CA HIS A 90 9.99 0.06 -17.43
C HIS A 90 9.38 0.44 -16.07
N LEU A 91 8.05 0.30 -15.90
CA LEU A 91 7.37 0.52 -14.62
C LEU A 91 7.93 -0.40 -13.53
N MET A 92 8.03 -1.70 -13.83
CA MET A 92 8.56 -2.70 -12.91
C MET A 92 10.00 -2.39 -12.49
N LEU A 93 10.89 -2.09 -13.44
CA LEU A 93 12.30 -1.83 -13.17
C LEU A 93 12.51 -0.51 -12.41
N SER A 94 11.78 0.55 -12.77
CA SER A 94 11.91 1.86 -12.14
C SER A 94 11.31 1.91 -10.74
N ALA A 95 10.25 1.14 -10.47
CA ALA A 95 9.62 1.07 -9.14
C ALA A 95 10.59 0.63 -8.04
N ALA A 96 11.62 -0.16 -8.37
CA ALA A 96 12.67 -0.54 -7.42
C ALA A 96 13.52 0.66 -6.94
N GLY A 97 13.55 1.76 -7.70
CA GLY A 97 14.22 3.00 -7.34
C GLY A 97 13.30 4.06 -6.72
N ALA A 98 12.01 3.75 -6.51
CA ALA A 98 11.07 4.69 -5.92
C ALA A 98 11.55 5.15 -4.53
N PRO A 99 11.38 6.44 -4.17
CA PRO A 99 11.82 6.94 -2.89
C PRO A 99 11.03 6.26 -1.76
N LEU A 100 11.74 5.69 -0.79
CA LEU A 100 11.12 5.17 0.42
C LEU A 100 10.71 6.34 1.31
N ALA A 101 9.41 6.55 1.49
CA ALA A 101 8.88 7.55 2.43
C ALA A 101 8.11 6.86 3.57
N PRO A 102 8.78 6.41 4.64
CA PRO A 102 8.12 5.84 5.80
C PRO A 102 7.10 6.80 6.41
N ALA A 103 5.87 6.33 6.69
CA ALA A 103 4.82 7.15 7.31
C ALA A 103 5.22 7.64 8.71
N VAL A 104 6.05 6.85 9.40
CA VAL A 104 6.67 7.16 10.69
C VAL A 104 8.08 6.55 10.73
N PRO A 105 8.91 6.82 11.75
CA PRO A 105 10.15 6.06 11.97
C PRO A 105 9.85 4.57 12.22
N LEU A 106 9.83 3.76 11.15
CA LEU A 106 9.26 2.40 11.17
C LEU A 106 9.96 1.45 12.13
N ALA A 107 11.30 1.41 12.16
CA ALA A 107 12.02 0.49 13.03
C ALA A 107 11.65 0.66 14.52
N PRO A 108 11.81 1.85 15.15
CA PRO A 108 11.43 2.02 16.56
C PRO A 108 9.92 1.88 16.78
N PHE A 109 9.09 2.23 15.80
CA PHE A 109 7.64 2.03 15.88
C PHE A 109 7.28 0.53 15.97
N LEU A 110 7.80 -0.29 15.06
CA LEU A 110 7.56 -1.73 15.01
C LEU A 110 8.17 -2.44 16.23
N GLU A 111 9.36 -2.04 16.67
CA GLU A 111 9.97 -2.51 17.92
C GLU A 111 9.07 -2.25 19.13
N GLY A 112 8.47 -1.04 19.20
CA GLY A 112 7.55 -0.68 20.27
C GLY A 112 6.28 -1.54 20.29
N LEU A 113 5.75 -1.91 19.13
CA LEU A 113 4.62 -2.83 19.02
C LEU A 113 5.01 -4.27 19.40
N ALA A 114 6.14 -4.76 18.90
CA ALA A 114 6.64 -6.10 19.21
C ALA A 114 6.99 -6.26 20.70
N ALA A 115 7.56 -5.23 21.34
CA ALA A 115 7.85 -5.22 22.78
C ALA A 115 6.59 -5.35 23.65
N ARG A 116 5.41 -5.06 23.10
CA ARG A 116 4.10 -5.27 23.74
C ARG A 116 3.54 -6.68 23.52
N GLY A 117 4.29 -7.56 22.85
CA GLY A 117 3.91 -8.95 22.57
C GLY A 117 3.00 -9.12 21.35
N LEU A 118 2.84 -8.08 20.52
CA LEU A 118 2.02 -8.15 19.32
C LEU A 118 2.73 -8.93 18.21
N ARG A 119 1.98 -9.78 17.50
CA ARG A 119 2.42 -10.37 16.23
C ARG A 119 2.23 -9.38 15.10
N LEU A 120 3.26 -9.17 14.29
CA LEU A 120 3.23 -8.17 13.23
C LEU A 120 3.26 -8.86 11.87
N GLY A 121 2.40 -8.42 10.96
CA GLY A 121 2.41 -8.90 9.59
C GLY A 121 2.23 -7.80 8.56
N VAL A 122 2.60 -8.11 7.32
CA VAL A 122 2.25 -7.33 6.13
C VAL A 122 1.41 -8.19 5.19
N MET A 123 0.31 -7.63 4.69
CA MET A 123 -0.46 -8.19 3.59
C MET A 123 -0.77 -7.10 2.55
N THR A 124 -0.21 -7.25 1.35
CA THR A 124 -0.40 -6.31 0.24
C THR A 124 -0.99 -7.01 -0.99
N ASN A 125 -1.71 -6.26 -1.83
CA ASN A 125 -2.12 -6.75 -3.15
C ASN A 125 -0.99 -6.69 -4.19
N ASP A 126 0.18 -6.24 -3.78
CA ASP A 126 1.42 -6.33 -4.54
C ASP A 126 2.04 -7.74 -4.41
N THR A 127 3.09 -8.04 -5.18
CA THR A 127 3.77 -9.35 -5.08
C THR A 127 4.50 -9.53 -3.75
N GLU A 128 4.58 -10.76 -3.24
CA GLU A 128 5.33 -11.07 -2.00
C GLU A 128 6.80 -10.72 -2.15
N TYR A 129 7.37 -11.01 -3.33
CA TYR A 129 8.74 -10.66 -3.65
C TYR A 129 8.97 -9.15 -3.58
N GLY A 130 8.09 -8.35 -4.22
CA GLY A 130 8.15 -6.89 -4.18
C GLY A 130 8.01 -6.34 -2.76
N ALA A 131 7.06 -6.86 -1.99
CA ALA A 131 6.88 -6.50 -0.59
C ALA A 131 8.14 -6.76 0.25
N LYS A 132 8.73 -7.96 0.14
CA LYS A 132 9.95 -8.32 0.89
C LYS A 132 11.15 -7.49 0.46
N ALA A 133 11.33 -7.23 -0.83
CA ALA A 133 12.42 -6.40 -1.33
C ALA A 133 12.33 -4.97 -0.78
N HIS A 134 11.14 -4.37 -0.84
CA HIS A 134 10.87 -3.03 -0.34
C HIS A 134 11.10 -2.93 1.18
N LEU A 135 10.56 -3.88 1.97
CA LEU A 135 10.77 -3.93 3.42
C LEU A 135 12.25 -4.19 3.80
N THR A 136 13.00 -4.93 2.98
CA THR A 136 14.44 -5.14 3.17
C THR A 136 15.22 -3.85 2.95
N SER A 137 14.91 -3.13 1.87
CA SER A 137 15.54 -1.84 1.56
C SER A 137 15.27 -0.79 2.65
N ALA A 138 14.05 -0.79 3.20
CA ALA A 138 13.69 0.04 4.35
C ALA A 138 14.30 -0.44 5.69
N GLY A 139 14.99 -1.59 5.72
CA GLY A 139 15.63 -2.14 6.91
C GLY A 139 14.68 -2.69 7.96
N VAL A 140 13.42 -2.98 7.61
CA VAL A 140 12.36 -3.36 8.58
C VAL A 140 11.75 -4.75 8.37
N LEU A 141 12.17 -5.48 7.33
CA LEU A 141 11.64 -6.83 7.05
C LEU A 141 11.70 -7.76 8.27
N GLY A 142 12.78 -7.68 9.06
CA GLY A 142 13.01 -8.54 10.22
C GLY A 142 12.05 -8.33 11.41
N HIS A 143 11.21 -7.29 11.39
CA HIS A 143 10.22 -7.04 12.44
C HIS A 143 8.88 -7.75 12.21
N PHE A 144 8.65 -8.33 11.04
CA PHE A 144 7.38 -8.97 10.70
C PHE A 144 7.47 -10.50 10.82
N ASP A 145 6.51 -11.09 11.54
CA ASP A 145 6.33 -12.54 11.65
C ASP A 145 5.73 -13.15 10.37
N PHE A 146 5.10 -12.32 9.53
CA PHE A 146 4.38 -12.73 8.34
C PHE A 146 4.44 -11.65 7.26
N VAL A 147 4.76 -12.02 6.02
CA VAL A 147 4.68 -11.13 4.86
C VAL A 147 4.06 -11.90 3.71
N ALA A 148 2.95 -11.40 3.18
CA ALA A 148 2.27 -12.00 2.04
C ALA A 148 1.92 -10.95 0.99
N GLY A 149 2.02 -11.37 -0.27
CA GLY A 149 1.45 -10.69 -1.42
C GLY A 149 0.22 -11.44 -1.94
N PHE A 150 -0.39 -10.93 -3.01
CA PHE A 150 -1.53 -11.61 -3.64
C PHE A 150 -1.17 -13.00 -4.20
N ASP A 151 0.11 -13.21 -4.52
CA ASP A 151 0.70 -14.41 -5.12
C ASP A 151 1.16 -15.45 -4.07
N SER A 152 1.03 -15.17 -2.77
CA SER A 152 1.40 -16.09 -1.68
C SER A 152 0.43 -17.27 -1.49
N GLY A 153 -0.53 -17.48 -2.41
CA GLY A 153 -1.45 -18.62 -2.37
C GLY A 153 -2.64 -18.46 -1.42
N HIS A 154 -2.96 -17.22 -1.01
CA HIS A 154 -4.08 -16.93 -0.11
C HIS A 154 -5.16 -16.03 -0.72
N GLY A 155 -4.98 -15.59 -1.97
CA GLY A 155 -5.83 -14.63 -2.65
C GLY A 155 -5.45 -13.18 -2.35
N ALA A 156 -6.31 -12.25 -2.77
CA ALA A 156 -6.08 -10.80 -2.65
C ALA A 156 -7.21 -10.12 -1.88
N LYS A 157 -6.93 -8.95 -1.29
CA LYS A 157 -7.95 -8.04 -0.76
C LYS A 157 -8.81 -7.57 -1.95
N PRO A 158 -10.15 -7.51 -1.82
CA PRO A 158 -10.93 -7.37 -0.59
C PRO A 158 -11.43 -8.71 -0.02
N ALA A 159 -11.00 -9.86 -0.55
CA ALA A 159 -11.36 -11.14 0.02
C ALA A 159 -10.65 -11.34 1.38
N PRO A 160 -11.28 -12.05 2.35
CA PRO A 160 -10.70 -12.23 3.69
C PRO A 160 -9.60 -13.31 3.75
N GLY A 161 -9.47 -14.13 2.69
CA GLY A 161 -8.52 -15.25 2.61
C GLY A 161 -7.10 -14.95 3.10
N PRO A 162 -6.43 -13.91 2.59
CA PRO A 162 -5.06 -13.57 3.02
C PRO A 162 -4.96 -13.09 4.46
N LEU A 163 -5.94 -12.33 4.96
CA LEU A 163 -6.00 -11.88 6.36
C LEU A 163 -6.15 -13.07 7.31
N LEU A 164 -7.04 -14.00 6.97
CA LEU A 164 -7.24 -15.22 7.74
C LEU A 164 -5.99 -16.13 7.72
N ALA A 165 -5.16 -16.05 6.67
CA ALA A 165 -3.89 -16.77 6.62
C ALA A 165 -2.91 -16.26 7.67
N PHE A 166 -2.78 -14.94 7.84
CA PHE A 166 -2.00 -14.34 8.92
C PHE A 166 -2.48 -14.82 10.30
N ALA A 167 -3.79 -14.68 10.58
CA ALA A 167 -4.35 -15.08 11.87
C ALA A 167 -4.07 -16.56 12.20
N ARG A 168 -4.23 -17.46 11.21
CA ARG A 168 -3.89 -18.88 11.37
C ARG A 168 -2.40 -19.11 11.61
N ALA A 169 -1.53 -18.45 10.83
CA ALA A 169 -0.08 -18.60 10.96
C ALA A 169 0.41 -18.18 12.35
N MET A 170 -0.21 -17.14 12.93
CA MET A 170 0.13 -16.62 14.25
C MET A 170 -0.60 -17.31 15.41
N GLY A 171 -1.55 -18.22 15.12
CA GLY A 171 -2.37 -18.87 16.14
C GLY A 171 -3.30 -17.89 16.87
N LEU A 172 -3.79 -16.85 16.18
CA LEU A 172 -4.62 -15.80 16.73
C LEU A 172 -6.08 -15.96 16.31
N GLU A 173 -7.00 -15.58 17.19
CA GLU A 173 -8.40 -15.37 16.81
C GLU A 173 -8.52 -14.10 15.95
N PRO A 174 -9.26 -14.11 14.82
CA PRO A 174 -9.38 -12.93 13.97
C PRO A 174 -9.87 -11.67 14.70
N ALA A 175 -10.77 -11.81 15.67
CA ALA A 175 -11.26 -10.68 16.49
C ALA A 175 -10.16 -10.03 17.36
N ARG A 176 -9.04 -10.74 17.59
CA ARG A 176 -7.84 -10.26 18.29
C ARG A 176 -6.78 -9.73 17.33
N VAL A 177 -7.09 -9.58 16.04
CA VAL A 177 -6.22 -8.97 15.03
C VAL A 177 -6.82 -7.64 14.56
N VAL A 178 -5.93 -6.68 14.31
CA VAL A 178 -6.28 -5.40 13.68
C VAL A 178 -5.72 -5.38 12.26
N MET A 179 -6.59 -5.19 11.27
CA MET A 179 -6.19 -4.83 9.91
C MET A 179 -6.03 -3.30 9.84
N VAL A 180 -4.85 -2.84 9.45
CA VAL A 180 -4.53 -1.41 9.27
C VAL A 180 -4.26 -1.16 7.79
N GLY A 181 -5.00 -0.25 7.18
CA GLY A 181 -4.87 0.05 5.75
C GLY A 181 -5.40 1.43 5.39
N ASP A 182 -5.05 1.91 4.21
CA ASP A 182 -5.46 3.20 3.66
C ASP A 182 -6.57 3.10 2.61
N SER A 183 -7.01 1.89 2.26
CA SER A 183 -7.99 1.68 1.21
C SER A 183 -9.25 0.97 1.69
N ALA A 184 -10.36 1.15 0.95
CA ALA A 184 -11.58 0.38 1.17
C ALA A 184 -11.35 -1.14 1.03
N HIS A 185 -10.41 -1.57 0.18
CA HIS A 185 -10.09 -2.99 0.00
C HIS A 185 -9.56 -3.62 1.30
N ASP A 186 -8.74 -2.88 2.04
CA ASP A 186 -8.18 -3.31 3.33
C ASP A 186 -9.27 -3.50 4.36
N LEU A 187 -10.11 -2.48 4.51
CA LEU A 187 -11.13 -2.45 5.55
C LEU A 187 -12.26 -3.44 5.24
N ILE A 188 -12.64 -3.62 3.97
CA ILE A 188 -13.59 -4.65 3.56
C ILE A 188 -13.04 -6.04 3.87
N ALA A 189 -11.77 -6.32 3.53
CA ALA A 189 -11.13 -7.59 3.85
C ALA A 189 -11.09 -7.82 5.37
N GLY A 190 -10.71 -6.80 6.14
CA GLY A 190 -10.65 -6.83 7.60
C GLY A 190 -11.98 -7.21 8.24
N ARG A 191 -13.05 -6.52 7.86
CA ARG A 191 -14.41 -6.81 8.32
C ARG A 191 -14.85 -8.21 7.92
N ALA A 192 -14.61 -8.61 6.67
CA ALA A 192 -14.97 -9.95 6.19
C ALA A 192 -14.19 -11.07 6.90
N ALA A 193 -12.99 -10.78 7.39
CA ALA A 193 -12.19 -11.70 8.20
C ALA A 193 -12.60 -11.72 9.68
N GLY A 194 -13.48 -10.81 10.12
CA GLY A 194 -13.86 -10.64 11.52
C GLY A 194 -12.79 -9.95 12.37
N MET A 195 -11.92 -9.17 11.75
CA MET A 195 -10.88 -8.37 12.40
C MET A 195 -11.40 -6.98 12.77
N GLN A 196 -10.74 -6.33 13.72
CA GLN A 196 -10.87 -4.89 13.92
C GLN A 196 -10.22 -4.16 12.73
N THR A 197 -10.73 -2.99 12.36
CA THR A 197 -10.26 -2.24 11.19
C THR A 197 -9.85 -0.82 11.54
N VAL A 198 -8.64 -0.43 11.15
CA VAL A 198 -8.12 0.93 11.33
C VAL A 198 -7.79 1.50 9.95
N GLY A 199 -8.41 2.63 9.62
CA GLY A 199 -8.10 3.40 8.42
C GLY A 199 -6.98 4.41 8.70
N VAL A 200 -6.06 4.59 7.76
CA VAL A 200 -5.06 5.68 7.80
C VAL A 200 -5.14 6.59 6.58
N LEU A 201 -4.75 7.85 6.73
CA LEU A 201 -4.87 8.89 5.70
C LEU A 201 -3.57 9.20 4.96
N THR A 202 -2.59 8.29 5.03
CA THR A 202 -1.31 8.35 4.31
C THR A 202 -1.39 7.77 2.88
N GLY A 203 -2.58 7.35 2.47
CA GLY A 203 -2.91 6.87 1.14
C GLY A 203 -3.73 7.85 0.32
N THR A 204 -4.42 7.35 -0.71
CA THR A 204 -5.23 8.19 -1.61
C THR A 204 -6.70 8.32 -1.20
N ALA A 205 -7.20 7.43 -0.35
CA ALA A 205 -8.56 7.51 0.15
C ALA A 205 -8.71 8.64 1.17
N VAL A 206 -9.89 9.25 1.22
CA VAL A 206 -10.20 10.25 2.24
C VAL A 206 -10.99 9.65 3.39
N GLU A 207 -11.09 10.36 4.51
CA GLU A 207 -11.83 9.90 5.70
C GLU A 207 -13.27 9.47 5.37
N ALA A 208 -13.94 10.18 4.46
CA ALA A 208 -15.30 9.84 4.03
C ALA A 208 -15.41 8.45 3.36
N ASP A 209 -14.33 7.97 2.72
CA ASP A 209 -14.27 6.66 2.09
C ASP A 209 -14.03 5.55 3.13
N LEU A 210 -13.23 5.85 4.16
CA LEU A 210 -12.75 4.87 5.14
C LEU A 210 -13.65 4.76 6.39
N ALA A 211 -14.20 5.86 6.87
CA ALA A 211 -14.99 5.92 8.10
C ALA A 211 -16.19 4.94 8.15
N PRO A 212 -16.90 4.65 7.03
CA PRO A 212 -17.97 3.65 7.04
C PRO A 212 -17.50 2.20 7.24
N LEU A 213 -16.20 1.94 7.04
CA LEU A 213 -15.60 0.61 7.04
C LEU A 213 -14.62 0.38 8.21
N ALA A 214 -14.08 1.46 8.77
CA ALA A 214 -13.13 1.45 9.87
C ALA A 214 -13.82 1.54 11.25
N ASP A 215 -13.25 0.91 12.26
CA ASP A 215 -13.58 1.17 13.67
C ASP A 215 -13.03 2.55 14.11
N VAL A 216 -11.94 3.00 13.50
CA VAL A 216 -11.35 4.33 13.68
C VAL A 216 -10.53 4.72 12.44
N VAL A 217 -10.54 6.01 12.10
CA VAL A 217 -9.65 6.59 11.07
C VAL A 217 -8.63 7.48 11.78
N MET A 218 -7.37 7.39 11.36
CA MET A 218 -6.25 8.13 11.93
C MET A 218 -5.44 8.85 10.85
N PRO A 219 -4.68 9.91 11.20
CA PRO A 219 -3.78 10.55 10.25
C PRO A 219 -2.73 9.57 9.68
N ASP A 220 -2.12 8.78 10.57
CA ASP A 220 -1.06 7.82 10.24
C ASP A 220 -1.01 6.69 11.29
N ILE A 221 -0.16 5.68 11.05
CA ILE A 221 0.04 4.55 11.97
C ILE A 221 0.69 4.93 13.30
N GLY A 222 1.28 6.11 13.45
CA GLY A 222 1.92 6.58 14.68
C GLY A 222 0.94 6.77 15.84
N HIS A 223 -0.35 6.88 15.54
CA HIS A 223 -1.43 7.00 16.52
C HIS A 223 -1.98 5.64 17.02
N LEU A 224 -1.61 4.55 16.32
CA LEU A 224 -2.05 3.19 16.65
C LEU A 224 -1.66 2.74 18.07
N PRO A 225 -0.44 3.02 18.61
CA PRO A 225 -0.03 2.55 19.92
C PRO A 225 -0.93 3.04 21.06
N ASP A 226 -1.47 4.25 20.96
CA ASP A 226 -2.35 4.83 21.99
C ASP A 226 -3.75 4.22 21.91
N TRP A 227 -4.27 4.03 20.71
CA TRP A 227 -5.57 3.38 20.51
C TRP A 227 -5.59 1.92 20.97
N LEU A 228 -4.51 1.17 20.75
CA LEU A 228 -4.38 -0.22 21.24
C LEU A 228 -4.44 -0.34 22.77
N LEU A 229 -4.14 0.76 23.49
CA LEU A 229 -4.12 0.82 24.96
C LEU A 229 -5.44 1.32 25.57
N ALA A 230 -6.25 2.04 24.81
CA ALA A 230 -7.52 2.64 25.26
C ALA A 230 -8.64 1.60 25.38
#